data_AF-A0A1W2GCW0-F1
#
_entry.id   AF-A0A1W2GCW0-F1
#
_cell.length_a   1.000
_cell.length_b   1.000
_cell.length_c   1.000
_cell.angle_alpha   90.00
_cell.angle_beta   90.00
_cell.angle_gamma   90.00
#
_symmetry.space_group_name_H-M   'P 1'
#
loop_
_entity.id
_entity.type
_entity.pdbx_description
1 polymer ?
#
loop_
_entity_poly.entity_id
_entity_poly.type
_entity_poly.pdbx_seq_one_letter_code
_entity_poly.pdbx_strand_id
1 'polypeptide(L)'
;MWKSILLLFALSFFTFKGELPDLNAKIITYVDSVMGTKVARGECWDLAAGALAYSGAYFDRSSMKTVTIYGRKLNPNKEEVLPGDLIQFENVQMKWTVGNTSYSSSMGQHTAIVYKVNADKDYEIAHQNTSDWGKKVGVSNFNLNHVTKGKVMIYRPIESKN
;
A
#
# COMPACT_ATOMS: atom_id res chain seq x y z
N MET A 1 25.48 -0.49 57.54
CA MET A 1 25.05 -1.37 56.43
C MET A 1 23.73 -0.85 55.89
N TRP A 2 23.72 -0.06 54.82
CA TRP A 2 22.50 0.42 54.19
C TRP A 2 22.42 -0.22 52.79
N LYS A 3 21.47 -1.13 52.59
CA LYS A 3 21.16 -1.67 51.27
C LYS A 3 20.10 -0.78 50.64
N SER A 4 20.51 0.08 49.71
CA SER A 4 19.56 0.79 48.84
C SER A 4 19.03 -0.19 47.81
N ILE A 5 17.74 -0.51 47.88
CA ILE A 5 17.02 -1.29 46.89
C ILE A 5 16.62 -0.33 45.76
N LEU A 6 17.26 -0.43 44.60
CA LEU A 6 16.76 0.16 43.37
C LEU A 6 15.57 -0.68 42.88
N LEU A 7 14.37 -0.13 42.95
CA LEU A 7 13.21 -0.68 42.24
C LEU A 7 13.27 -0.18 40.79
N LEU A 8 13.66 -1.06 39.87
CA LEU A 8 13.50 -0.84 38.43
C LEU A 8 12.05 -1.12 38.04
N PHE A 9 11.26 -0.06 37.85
CA PHE A 9 9.97 -0.15 37.16
C PHE A 9 10.23 -0.37 35.67
N ALA A 10 10.08 -1.61 35.20
CA ALA A 10 9.99 -1.89 33.78
C ALA A 10 8.62 -1.42 33.28
N LEU A 11 8.55 -0.24 32.67
CA LEU A 11 7.38 0.15 31.87
C LEU A 11 7.37 -0.70 30.60
N SER A 12 6.54 -1.74 30.59
CA SER A 12 6.16 -2.43 29.37
C SER A 12 5.27 -1.51 28.54
N PHE A 13 5.84 -0.89 27.50
CA PHE A 13 5.05 -0.26 26.45
C PHE A 13 4.30 -1.36 25.69
N PHE A 14 3.03 -1.58 26.02
CA PHE A 14 2.12 -2.33 25.17
C PHE A 14 1.85 -1.48 23.93
N THR A 15 2.57 -1.73 22.84
CA THR A 15 2.26 -1.16 21.53
C THR A 15 0.98 -1.84 21.03
N PHE A 16 -0.17 -1.23 21.28
CA PHE A 16 -1.44 -1.68 20.72
C PHE A 16 -1.39 -1.42 19.20
N LYS A 17 -0.95 -2.40 18.42
CA LYS A 17 -1.05 -2.35 16.96
C LYS A 17 -2.52 -2.59 16.65
N GLY A 18 -3.28 -1.51 16.44
CA GLY A 18 -4.72 -1.60 16.16
C GLY A 18 -4.98 -2.58 15.00
N GLU A 19 -6.03 -3.39 15.14
CA GLU A 19 -6.47 -4.27 14.06
C GLU A 19 -6.83 -3.44 12.83
N LEU A 20 -6.50 -3.98 11.65
CA LEU A 20 -6.83 -3.31 10.38
C LEU A 20 -8.35 -3.17 10.24
N PRO A 21 -8.85 -2.11 9.58
CA PRO A 21 -10.24 -2.05 9.16
C PRO A 21 -10.63 -3.32 8.38
N ASP A 22 -11.87 -3.79 8.53
CA ASP A 22 -12.33 -5.07 7.96
C ASP A 22 -12.07 -5.19 6.45
N LEU A 23 -12.37 -4.14 5.68
CA LEU A 23 -12.11 -4.11 4.23
C LEU A 23 -10.62 -4.24 3.92
N ASN A 24 -9.76 -3.53 4.67
CA ASN A 24 -8.30 -3.59 4.53
C ASN A 24 -7.78 -5.01 4.84
N ALA A 25 -8.25 -5.63 5.91
CA ALA A 25 -7.87 -6.99 6.29
C ALA A 25 -8.27 -8.03 5.22
N LYS A 26 -9.48 -7.91 4.65
CA LYS A 26 -9.95 -8.76 3.55
C LYS A 26 -9.14 -8.56 2.28
N ILE A 27 -8.74 -7.32 1.97
CA ILE A 27 -7.86 -7.04 0.82
C ILE A 27 -6.50 -7.73 1.01
N ILE A 28 -5.88 -7.63 2.19
CA ILE A 28 -4.61 -8.32 2.46
C ILE A 28 -4.77 -9.84 2.33
N THR A 29 -5.83 -10.40 2.89
CA THR A 29 -6.15 -11.84 2.77
C THR A 29 -6.25 -12.27 1.29
N TYR A 30 -6.89 -11.45 0.46
CA TYR A 30 -6.96 -11.70 -0.98
C TYR A 30 -5.58 -11.66 -1.63
N VAL A 31 -4.79 -10.61 -1.36
CA VAL A 31 -3.44 -10.46 -1.91
C VAL A 31 -2.56 -11.65 -1.56
N ASP A 32 -2.59 -12.11 -0.31
CA ASP A 32 -1.86 -13.31 0.14
C ASP A 32 -2.27 -14.54 -0.66
N SER A 33 -3.57 -14.73 -0.89
CA SER A 33 -4.10 -15.90 -1.61
C SER A 33 -3.68 -15.97 -3.08
N VAL A 34 -3.33 -14.83 -3.69
CA VAL A 34 -2.96 -14.75 -5.12
C VAL A 34 -1.47 -14.43 -5.34
N MET A 35 -0.66 -14.36 -4.28
CA MET A 35 0.76 -14.05 -4.36
C MET A 35 1.50 -14.98 -5.33
N GLY A 36 2.34 -14.41 -6.21
CA GLY A 36 3.10 -15.18 -7.20
C GLY A 36 2.27 -15.77 -8.34
N THR A 37 0.95 -15.56 -8.35
CA THR A 37 0.03 -16.03 -9.41
C THR A 37 -0.39 -14.89 -10.32
N LYS A 38 -0.97 -15.22 -11.48
CA LYS A 38 -1.53 -14.24 -12.42
C LYS A 38 -3.01 -14.03 -12.09
N VAL A 39 -3.40 -12.83 -11.68
CA VAL A 39 -4.81 -12.47 -11.50
C VAL A 39 -5.41 -12.04 -12.83
N ALA A 40 -6.48 -12.72 -13.25
CA ALA A 40 -7.20 -12.45 -14.50
C ALA A 40 -6.28 -12.32 -15.72
N ARG A 41 -6.24 -11.15 -16.37
CA ARG A 41 -5.41 -10.93 -17.57
C ARG A 41 -3.97 -10.60 -17.22
N GLY A 42 -3.67 -10.36 -15.94
CA GLY A 42 -2.35 -10.00 -15.47
C GLY A 42 -2.08 -8.50 -15.52
N GLU A 43 -3.09 -7.65 -15.72
CA GLU A 43 -2.93 -6.20 -15.72
C GLU A 43 -2.87 -5.65 -14.29
N CYS A 44 -2.14 -4.56 -14.06
CA CYS A 44 -1.95 -4.00 -12.71
C CYS A 44 -3.27 -3.71 -11.98
N TRP A 45 -4.29 -3.25 -12.71
CA TRP A 45 -5.61 -2.97 -12.17
C TRP A 45 -6.45 -4.23 -11.89
N ASP A 46 -6.16 -5.38 -12.51
CA ASP A 46 -6.90 -6.63 -12.25
C ASP A 46 -6.74 -7.06 -10.79
N LEU A 47 -5.55 -6.84 -10.20
CA LEU A 47 -5.29 -7.13 -8.79
C LEU A 47 -6.17 -6.25 -7.88
N ALA A 48 -6.20 -4.94 -8.13
CA ALA A 48 -7.03 -4.00 -7.37
C ALA A 48 -8.52 -4.30 -7.49
N ALA A 49 -9.00 -4.58 -8.71
CA ALA A 49 -10.39 -4.93 -8.96
C ALA A 49 -10.78 -6.24 -8.25
N GLY A 50 -9.92 -7.26 -8.29
CA GLY A 50 -10.14 -8.53 -7.59
C GLY A 50 -10.18 -8.35 -6.07
N ALA A 51 -9.29 -7.52 -5.51
CA ALA A 51 -9.24 -7.25 -4.08
C ALA A 51 -10.47 -6.50 -3.56
N LEU A 52 -10.94 -5.49 -4.30
CA LEU A 52 -12.16 -4.76 -3.96
C LEU A 52 -13.40 -5.68 -4.06
N ALA A 53 -13.47 -6.53 -5.10
CA ALA A 53 -14.53 -7.51 -5.24
C ALA A 53 -14.55 -8.55 -4.10
N TYR A 54 -13.38 -9.09 -3.73
CA TYR A 54 -13.26 -10.07 -2.64
C TYR A 54 -13.64 -9.48 -1.29
N SER A 55 -13.22 -8.24 -1.01
CA SER A 55 -13.52 -7.56 0.25
C SER A 55 -14.97 -7.08 0.36
N GLY A 56 -15.70 -6.99 -0.76
CA GLY A 56 -17.02 -6.38 -0.83
C GLY A 56 -16.98 -4.85 -0.80
N ALA A 57 -15.82 -4.25 -1.05
CA ALA A 57 -15.66 -2.80 -1.07
C ALA A 57 -16.33 -2.19 -2.32
N TYR A 58 -16.82 -0.96 -2.16
CA TYR A 58 -17.38 -0.17 -3.25
C TYR A 58 -16.33 0.15 -4.31
N PHE A 59 -16.67 -0.10 -5.57
CA PHE A 59 -15.83 0.28 -6.70
C PHE A 59 -16.67 0.73 -7.90
N ASP A 60 -16.67 2.04 -8.18
CA ASP A 60 -17.38 2.63 -9.32
C ASP A 60 -16.60 2.43 -10.62
N ARG A 61 -17.07 1.51 -11.45
CA ARG A 61 -16.49 1.23 -12.77
C ARG A 61 -17.33 1.78 -13.92
N SER A 62 -18.29 2.65 -13.64
CA SER A 62 -19.25 3.16 -14.64
C SER A 62 -18.63 4.09 -15.69
N SER A 63 -17.45 4.67 -15.43
CA SER A 63 -16.83 5.62 -16.34
C SER A 63 -15.30 5.61 -16.29
N MET A 64 -14.67 6.08 -17.37
CA MET A 64 -13.21 6.28 -17.42
C MET A 64 -12.68 7.25 -16.35
N LYS A 65 -13.54 8.07 -15.74
CA LYS A 65 -13.16 9.00 -14.67
C LYS A 65 -13.10 8.34 -13.29
N THR A 66 -13.77 7.20 -13.12
CA THR A 66 -13.95 6.54 -11.83
C THR A 66 -13.18 5.22 -11.70
N VAL A 67 -12.76 4.61 -12.82
CA VAL A 67 -12.04 3.32 -12.86
C VAL A 67 -10.67 3.30 -12.15
N THR A 68 -10.12 4.46 -11.77
CA THR A 68 -8.88 4.59 -10.97
C THR A 68 -9.10 5.17 -9.58
N ILE A 69 -10.36 5.30 -9.15
CA ILE A 69 -10.76 5.77 -7.82
C ILE A 69 -11.25 4.56 -7.02
N TYR A 70 -10.42 4.11 -6.09
CA TYR A 70 -10.63 2.84 -5.37
C TYR A 70 -11.24 3.00 -3.97
N GLY A 71 -11.85 4.16 -3.69
CA GLY A 71 -12.45 4.48 -2.40
C GLY A 71 -12.24 5.94 -2.00
N ARG A 72 -12.10 6.19 -0.70
CA ARG A 72 -11.86 7.54 -0.17
C ARG A 72 -10.39 7.91 -0.32
N LYS A 73 -10.10 9.01 -1.02
CA LYS A 73 -8.75 9.53 -1.17
C LYS A 73 -8.17 9.93 0.20
N LEU A 74 -6.97 9.45 0.50
CA LEU A 74 -6.21 9.77 1.70
C LEU A 74 -5.26 10.93 1.47
N ASN A 75 -4.96 11.68 2.54
CA ASN A 75 -3.81 12.56 2.60
C ASN A 75 -2.68 11.92 3.43
N PRO A 76 -1.63 11.35 2.82
CA PRO A 76 -0.56 10.66 3.54
C PRO A 76 0.34 11.59 4.39
N ASN A 77 0.12 12.91 4.38
CA ASN A 77 0.78 13.83 5.31
C ASN A 77 -0.04 14.11 6.57
N LYS A 78 -1.30 13.65 6.62
CA LYS A 78 -2.25 13.92 7.71
C LYS A 78 -2.92 12.66 8.23
N GLU A 79 -2.95 11.61 7.44
CA GLU A 79 -3.59 10.34 7.75
C GLU A 79 -2.58 9.22 7.59
N GLU A 80 -2.65 8.24 8.49
CA GLU A 80 -1.88 7.01 8.38
C GLU A 80 -2.33 6.22 7.15
N VAL A 81 -1.36 5.68 6.41
CA VAL A 81 -1.58 4.71 5.34
C VAL A 81 -1.48 3.32 5.96
N LEU A 82 -2.40 2.44 5.59
CA LEU A 82 -2.54 1.10 6.17
C LEU A 82 -2.37 0.02 5.09
N PRO A 83 -1.92 -1.18 5.47
CA PRO A 83 -2.07 -2.37 4.64
C PRO A 83 -3.51 -2.48 4.11
N GLY A 84 -3.66 -2.80 2.82
CA GLY A 84 -4.94 -2.89 2.13
C GLY A 84 -5.43 -1.58 1.49
N ASP A 85 -4.79 -0.44 1.76
CA ASP A 85 -5.05 0.78 1.00
C ASP A 85 -4.54 0.61 -0.45
N LEU A 86 -5.21 1.24 -1.42
CA LEU A 86 -4.90 1.11 -2.84
C LEU A 86 -4.19 2.36 -3.36
N ILE A 87 -3.26 2.18 -4.30
CA ILE A 87 -2.46 3.27 -4.87
C ILE A 87 -2.66 3.32 -6.39
N GLN A 88 -2.96 4.51 -6.89
CA GLN A 88 -2.86 4.85 -8.31
C GLN A 88 -1.66 5.77 -8.55
N PHE A 89 -0.84 5.41 -9.53
CA PHE A 89 0.30 6.19 -10.02
C PHE A 89 -0.03 6.85 -11.36
N GLU A 90 0.38 8.12 -11.52
CA GLU A 90 0.36 8.84 -12.79
C GLU A 90 1.70 9.56 -13.03
N ASN A 91 2.47 9.07 -14.01
CA ASN A 91 3.73 9.67 -14.48
C ASN A 91 4.72 9.97 -13.34
N VAL A 92 4.84 9.05 -12.40
CA VAL A 92 5.66 9.16 -11.21
C VAL A 92 7.13 8.97 -11.55
N GLN A 93 7.97 9.86 -11.02
CA GLN A 93 9.43 9.73 -11.08
C GLN A 93 9.97 9.74 -9.65
N MET A 94 10.84 8.77 -9.37
CA MET A 94 11.47 8.60 -8.08
C MET A 94 12.98 8.74 -8.22
N LYS A 95 13.61 9.34 -7.20
CA LYS A 95 15.06 9.44 -7.07
C LYS A 95 15.45 9.25 -5.62
N TRP A 96 16.52 8.50 -5.39
CA TRP A 96 17.09 8.32 -4.06
C TRP A 96 18.58 7.99 -4.16
N THR A 97 19.28 8.12 -3.04
CA THR A 97 20.71 7.87 -2.96
C THR A 97 20.97 6.86 -1.86
N VAL A 98 21.78 5.83 -2.16
CA VAL A 98 22.27 4.86 -1.17
C VAL A 98 23.79 4.94 -1.18
N GLY A 99 24.38 5.41 -0.08
CA GLY A 99 25.81 5.73 -0.03
C GLY A 99 26.17 6.81 -1.06
N ASN A 100 27.06 6.48 -2.00
CA ASN A 100 27.48 7.37 -3.08
C ASN A 100 26.77 7.10 -4.42
N THR A 101 25.79 6.19 -4.45
CA THR A 101 25.09 5.81 -5.68
C THR A 101 23.70 6.40 -5.72
N SER A 102 23.41 7.13 -6.80
CA SER A 102 22.08 7.66 -7.08
C SER A 102 21.28 6.72 -7.97
N TYR A 103 20.05 6.47 -7.57
CA TYR A 103 19.10 5.63 -8.26
C TYR A 103 17.92 6.47 -8.75
N SER A 104 17.30 6.03 -9.83
CA SER A 104 16.06 6.58 -10.32
C SER A 104 15.12 5.47 -10.76
N SER A 105 13.82 5.74 -10.66
CA SER A 105 12.77 4.86 -11.16
C SER A 105 11.61 5.71 -11.69
N SER A 106 10.82 5.15 -12.59
CA SER A 106 9.64 5.81 -13.13
C SER A 106 8.48 4.83 -13.29
N MET A 107 7.27 5.30 -13.00
CA MET A 107 6.03 4.56 -13.22
C MET A 107 5.06 5.45 -14.01
N GLY A 108 4.61 4.97 -15.17
CA GLY A 108 3.64 5.66 -16.01
C GLY A 108 2.24 5.63 -15.39
N GLN A 109 1.34 4.85 -15.99
CA GLN A 109 0.04 4.51 -15.41
C GLN A 109 0.15 3.16 -14.72
N HIS A 110 -0.01 3.12 -13.40
CA HIS A 110 0.11 1.87 -12.64
C HIS A 110 -0.77 1.86 -11.41
N THR A 111 -1.14 0.66 -10.97
CA THR A 111 -1.95 0.44 -9.78
C THR A 111 -1.25 -0.57 -8.87
N ALA A 112 -1.30 -0.33 -7.56
CA ALA A 112 -0.78 -1.24 -6.56
C ALA A 112 -1.65 -1.22 -5.29
N ILE A 113 -1.39 -2.15 -4.39
CA ILE A 113 -2.01 -2.22 -3.06
C ILE A 113 -0.89 -2.12 -2.02
N VAL A 114 -1.06 -1.33 -0.97
CA VAL A 114 -0.16 -1.32 0.17
C VAL A 114 -0.24 -2.69 0.83
N TYR A 115 0.83 -3.46 0.72
CA TYR A 115 0.92 -4.79 1.30
C TYR A 115 1.38 -4.71 2.74
N LYS A 116 2.39 -3.87 3.01
CA LYS A 116 2.93 -3.64 4.35
C LYS A 116 3.45 -2.21 4.50
N VAL A 117 3.40 -1.70 5.71
CA VAL A 117 3.97 -0.41 6.09
C VAL A 117 5.21 -0.67 6.94
N ASN A 118 6.37 -0.27 6.44
CA ASN A 118 7.66 -0.43 7.12
C ASN A 118 7.95 0.75 8.04
N ALA A 119 7.67 1.96 7.57
CA ALA A 119 7.82 3.21 8.30
C ALA A 119 6.91 4.29 7.70
N ASP A 120 6.94 5.50 8.25
CA ASP A 120 6.27 6.66 7.64
C ASP A 120 6.70 6.78 6.18
N LYS A 121 5.71 6.75 5.27
CA LYS A 121 5.93 6.87 3.82
C LYS A 121 6.77 5.78 3.18
N ASP A 122 7.09 4.70 3.89
CA ASP A 122 7.87 3.58 3.38
C ASP A 122 7.05 2.29 3.41
N TYR A 123 6.72 1.78 2.22
CA TYR A 123 5.75 0.72 2.05
C TYR A 123 6.32 -0.43 1.21
N GLU A 124 5.84 -1.64 1.49
CA GLU A 124 5.86 -2.72 0.52
C GLU A 124 4.53 -2.69 -0.24
N ILE A 125 4.57 -2.72 -1.56
CA ILE A 125 3.38 -2.66 -2.42
C ILE A 125 3.23 -3.94 -3.24
N ALA A 126 2.03 -4.53 -3.23
CA ALA A 126 1.67 -5.65 -4.07
C ALA A 126 1.09 -5.16 -5.40
N HIS A 127 1.59 -5.68 -6.50
CA HIS A 127 1.17 -5.32 -7.86
C HIS A 127 1.56 -6.41 -8.87
N GLN A 128 1.00 -6.31 -10.07
CA GLN A 128 1.37 -7.14 -11.21
C GLN A 128 1.56 -6.27 -12.45
N ASN A 129 2.02 -6.86 -13.55
CA ASN A 129 2.45 -6.16 -14.76
C ASN A 129 3.67 -5.27 -14.53
N THR A 130 4.72 -5.86 -13.95
CA THR A 130 5.99 -5.19 -13.65
C THR A 130 7.14 -5.82 -14.43
N SER A 131 8.29 -5.16 -14.47
CA SER A 131 9.51 -5.74 -15.05
C SER A 131 9.93 -7.02 -14.33
N ASP A 132 9.82 -7.04 -13.00
CA ASP A 132 10.47 -8.04 -12.17
C ASP A 132 9.60 -9.31 -12.03
N TRP A 133 8.27 -9.16 -12.03
CA TRP A 133 7.32 -10.27 -11.87
C TRP A 133 6.44 -10.52 -13.10
N GLY A 134 6.59 -9.72 -14.16
CA GLY A 134 5.76 -9.83 -15.35
C GLY A 134 4.27 -9.71 -15.01
N LYS A 135 3.46 -10.66 -15.50
CA LYS A 135 2.00 -10.69 -15.28
C LYS A 135 1.58 -11.32 -13.94
N LYS A 136 2.51 -11.63 -13.05
CA LYS A 136 2.24 -12.24 -11.73
C LYS A 136 2.24 -11.19 -10.64
N VAL A 137 1.51 -11.46 -9.57
CA VAL A 137 1.52 -10.64 -8.35
C VAL A 137 2.87 -10.80 -7.66
N GLY A 138 3.54 -9.69 -7.40
CA GLY A 138 4.76 -9.61 -6.62
C GLY A 138 4.77 -8.35 -5.76
N VAL A 139 5.82 -8.21 -4.95
CA VAL A 139 5.95 -7.14 -3.96
C VAL A 139 7.23 -6.35 -4.20
N SER A 140 7.12 -5.03 -4.28
CA SER A 140 8.27 -4.12 -4.34
C SER A 140 8.23 -3.09 -3.21
N ASN A 141 9.39 -2.53 -2.89
CA ASN A 141 9.48 -1.40 -1.97
C ASN A 141 9.10 -0.10 -2.70
N PHE A 142 8.31 0.72 -2.03
CA PHE A 142 7.90 2.03 -2.49
C PHE A 142 7.99 3.03 -1.33
N ASN A 143 8.88 3.99 -1.47
CA ASN A 143 9.01 5.09 -0.52
C ASN A 143 8.50 6.39 -1.13
N LEU A 144 7.43 6.94 -0.55
CA LEU A 144 6.77 8.14 -1.04
C LEU A 144 7.69 9.37 -0.95
N ASN A 145 8.67 9.40 -0.04
CA ASN A 145 9.64 10.50 0.05
C ASN A 145 10.60 10.56 -1.15
N HIS A 146 10.75 9.47 -1.89
CA HIS A 146 11.60 9.44 -3.08
C HIS A 146 10.90 10.02 -4.32
N VAL A 147 9.59 10.30 -4.25
CA VAL A 147 8.83 10.84 -5.39
C VAL A 147 9.21 12.31 -5.63
N THR A 148 9.67 12.60 -6.84
CA THR A 148 10.10 13.96 -7.25
C THR A 148 9.17 14.60 -8.28
N LYS A 149 8.42 13.79 -9.03
CA LYS A 149 7.42 14.23 -10.02
C LYS A 149 6.28 13.22 -10.13
N GLY A 150 5.17 13.66 -10.74
CA GLY A 150 3.97 12.85 -10.98
C GLY A 150 2.97 12.91 -9.82
N LYS A 151 1.97 12.02 -9.86
CA LYS A 151 0.95 11.92 -8.83
C LYS A 151 0.89 10.51 -8.25
N VAL A 152 0.81 10.45 -6.94
CA VAL A 152 0.50 9.24 -6.18
C VAL A 152 -0.79 9.50 -5.44
N MET A 153 -1.81 8.71 -5.72
CA MET A 153 -3.12 8.83 -5.08
C MET A 153 -3.39 7.56 -4.30
N ILE A 154 -3.53 7.70 -2.99
CA ILE A 154 -3.78 6.59 -2.08
C ILE A 154 -5.25 6.64 -1.68
N TYR A 155 -5.92 5.49 -1.68
CA TYR A 155 -7.33 5.34 -1.40
C TYR A 155 -7.55 4.31 -0.30
N ARG A 156 -8.38 4.65 0.67
CA ARG A 156 -8.93 3.70 1.63
C ARG A 156 -10.21 3.09 1.06
N PRO A 157 -10.36 1.75 1.02
CA PRO A 157 -11.62 1.13 0.60
C PRO A 157 -12.79 1.60 1.49
N ILE A 158 -13.97 1.67 0.90
CA ILE A 158 -15.22 2.07 1.57
C ILE A 158 -16.32 1.08 1.22
N GLU A 159 -17.33 0.93 2.07
CA GLU A 159 -18.45 0.00 1.83
C GLU A 159 -19.43 0.51 0.77
N SER A 160 -19.62 1.83 0.69
CA SER A 160 -20.55 2.47 -0.24
C SER A 160 -20.10 3.88 -0.60
N LYS A 161 -20.69 4.44 -1.65
CA LYS A 161 -20.50 5.85 -2.02
C LYS A 161 -21.27 6.71 -1.03
N ASN A 162 -20.55 7.51 -0.25
CA ASN A 162 -21.14 8.58 0.57
C ASN A 162 -21.85 9.62 -0.28
#